data_AF-A0A970PNH5-F1
#
_entry.id   AF-A0A970PNH5-F1
#
_cell.length_a   1.000
_cell.length_b   1.000
_cell.length_c   1.000
_cell.angle_alpha   90.00
_cell.angle_beta   90.00
_cell.angle_gamma   90.00
#
_symmetry.space_group_name_H-M   'P 1'
#
loop_
_entity.id
_entity.type
_entity.pdbx_description
1 polymer ?
#
loop_
_entity_poly.entity_id
_entity_poly.type
_entity_poly.pdbx_seq_one_letter_code
_entity_poly.pdbx_strand_id
1 'polypeptide(L)'
;RNKQYREIEKVYLPHLDYSGFPYLQGGARWQKQSHIYSMPFYYLDYTLSQVCAHQYFIWNMKDPQAAWQSYLNACRRAGRIPFTALLKECGLNNPFEPGTIARITPELEAYMDGLDKSKIH
;
A
#
# COMPACT_ATOMS: atom_id res chain seq x y z
N ARG A 1 24.65 1.00 -6.43
CA ARG A 1 23.35 1.47 -5.90
C ARG A 1 22.37 1.78 -7.04
N ASN A 2 22.66 2.72 -7.94
CA ASN A 2 21.75 3.08 -9.03
C ASN A 2 21.40 1.93 -9.99
N LYS A 3 22.40 1.14 -10.42
CA LYS A 3 22.17 -0.05 -11.27
C LYS A 3 21.18 -1.03 -10.64
N GLN A 4 21.41 -1.41 -9.39
CA GLN A 4 20.52 -2.30 -8.63
C GLN A 4 19.11 -1.74 -8.51
N TYR A 5 18.99 -0.44 -8.22
CA TYR A 5 17.68 0.21 -8.17
C TYR A 5 16.97 0.14 -9.52
N ARG A 6 17.68 0.38 -10.63
CA ARG A 6 17.11 0.31 -11.97
C ARG A 6 16.64 -1.11 -12.34
N GLU A 7 17.35 -2.14 -11.89
CA GLU A 7 16.93 -3.54 -12.06
C GLU A 7 15.61 -3.81 -11.33
N ILE A 8 15.49 -3.40 -10.07
CA ILE A 8 14.27 -3.54 -9.27
C ILE A 8 13.12 -2.73 -9.88
N GLU A 9 13.38 -1.48 -10.27
CA GLU A 9 12.38 -0.59 -10.87
C GLU A 9 11.80 -1.17 -12.16
N LYS A 10 12.60 -1.84 -12.99
CA LYS A 10 12.10 -2.50 -14.19
C LYS A 10 11.19 -3.70 -13.89
N VAL A 11 11.39 -4.39 -12.77
CA VAL A 11 10.52 -5.50 -12.34
C VAL A 11 9.16 -4.97 -11.91
N TYR A 12 9.13 -3.94 -11.06
CA TYR A 12 7.89 -3.46 -10.44
C TYR A 12 7.21 -2.31 -11.19
N LEU A 13 7.93 -1.57 -12.03
CA LEU A 13 7.44 -0.43 -12.81
C LEU A 13 7.91 -0.52 -14.28
N PRO A 14 7.58 -1.61 -15.00
CA PRO A 14 8.08 -1.84 -16.36
C PRO A 14 7.61 -0.81 -17.39
N HIS A 15 6.50 -0.11 -17.10
CA HIS A 15 5.91 0.89 -17.98
C HIS A 15 6.62 2.26 -17.94
N LEU A 16 7.58 2.47 -17.05
CA LEU A 16 8.30 3.74 -16.95
C LEU A 16 9.39 3.86 -18.01
N ASP A 17 9.19 4.79 -18.95
CA ASP A 17 10.17 5.20 -19.95
C ASP A 17 10.93 6.46 -19.50
N TYR A 18 12.26 6.41 -19.57
CA TYR A 18 13.16 7.53 -19.28
C TYR A 18 13.96 7.98 -20.50
N SER A 19 13.52 7.62 -21.71
CA SER A 19 14.10 8.10 -22.97
C SER A 19 14.27 9.62 -22.93
N GLY A 20 15.48 10.08 -23.25
CA GLY A 20 15.86 11.50 -23.17
C GLY A 20 16.33 11.99 -21.79
N PHE A 21 16.33 11.16 -20.75
CA PHE A 21 16.76 11.54 -19.39
C PHE A 21 17.88 10.65 -18.84
N PRO A 22 19.16 10.89 -19.22
CA PRO A 22 20.29 10.01 -18.88
C PRO A 22 20.45 9.72 -17.39
N TYR A 23 20.20 10.71 -16.53
CA TYR A 23 20.30 10.56 -15.07
C TYR A 23 19.29 9.54 -14.51
N LEU A 24 18.04 9.57 -15.01
CA LEU A 24 16.99 8.62 -14.61
C LEU A 24 17.22 7.25 -15.25
N GLN A 25 17.64 7.21 -16.53
CA GLN A 25 18.04 5.96 -17.18
C GLN A 25 19.17 5.25 -16.43
N GLY A 26 20.11 6.02 -15.88
CA GLY A 26 21.19 5.55 -15.02
C GLY A 26 20.75 5.03 -13.65
N GLY A 27 19.45 5.06 -13.32
CA GLY A 27 18.89 4.50 -12.09
C GLY A 27 18.92 5.42 -10.88
N ALA A 28 18.94 6.74 -11.08
CA ALA A 28 19.05 7.71 -9.99
C ALA A 28 17.70 8.14 -9.37
N ARG A 29 16.55 7.64 -9.85
CA ARG A 29 15.23 8.09 -9.36
C ARG A 29 15.07 7.97 -7.85
N TRP A 30 15.61 6.92 -7.23
CA TRP A 30 15.51 6.72 -5.78
C TRP A 30 16.08 7.88 -4.96
N GLN A 31 17.00 8.66 -5.53
CA GLN A 31 17.63 9.80 -4.86
C GLN A 31 16.62 10.93 -4.57
N LYS A 32 15.47 10.95 -5.25
CA LYS A 32 14.37 11.88 -4.95
C LYS A 32 13.56 11.47 -3.72
N GLN A 33 13.70 10.23 -3.25
CA GLN A 33 12.89 9.71 -2.15
C GLN A 33 13.56 10.04 -0.82
N SER A 34 13.10 11.12 -0.18
CA SER A 34 13.63 11.61 1.11
C SER A 34 13.72 10.52 2.18
N HIS A 35 12.71 9.67 2.30
CA HIS A 35 12.67 8.56 3.27
C HIS A 35 13.90 7.65 3.20
N ILE A 36 14.50 7.45 2.02
CA ILE A 36 15.71 6.61 1.89
C ILE A 36 16.90 7.22 2.65
N TYR A 37 16.92 8.55 2.78
CA TYR A 37 17.98 9.29 3.49
C TYR A 37 17.63 9.55 4.95
N SER A 38 16.40 9.98 5.23
CA SER A 38 16.02 10.45 6.57
C SER A 38 15.51 9.34 7.49
N MET A 39 14.87 8.31 6.94
CA MET A 39 14.17 7.26 7.70
C MET A 39 14.30 5.91 6.98
N PRO A 40 15.49 5.27 7.02
CA PRO A 40 15.71 3.99 6.34
C PRO A 40 14.63 2.96 6.72
N PHE A 41 14.18 2.19 5.73
CA PHE A 41 13.14 1.14 5.82
C PHE A 41 11.69 1.59 6.07
N TYR A 42 11.43 2.84 6.47
CA TYR A 42 10.07 3.36 6.74
C TYR A 42 9.10 3.28 5.54
N TYR A 43 9.63 3.17 4.31
CA TYR A 43 8.78 3.11 3.13
C TYR A 43 7.93 1.83 3.06
N LEU A 44 8.36 0.75 3.72
CA LEU A 44 7.61 -0.50 3.77
C LEU A 44 6.29 -0.35 4.53
N ASP A 45 6.26 0.48 5.57
CA ASP A 45 5.10 0.75 6.41
C ASP A 45 3.91 1.28 5.60
N TYR A 46 4.16 2.08 4.55
CA TYR A 46 3.11 2.55 3.64
C TYR A 46 2.43 1.38 2.92
N THR A 47 3.19 0.40 2.44
CA THR A 47 2.59 -0.74 1.72
C THR A 47 1.79 -1.64 2.67
N LEU A 48 2.26 -1.84 3.90
CA LEU A 48 1.55 -2.61 4.92
C LEU A 48 0.27 -1.91 5.37
N SER A 49 0.33 -0.60 5.63
CA SER A 49 -0.84 0.20 6.00
C SER A 49 -1.84 0.32 4.85
N GLN A 50 -1.38 0.36 3.59
CA GLN A 50 -2.25 0.36 2.41
C GLN A 50 -3.09 -0.93 2.33
N VAL A 51 -2.50 -2.10 2.59
CA VAL A 51 -3.26 -3.37 2.65
C VAL A 51 -4.32 -3.34 3.75
N CYS A 52 -4.02 -2.73 4.90
CA CYS A 52 -4.98 -2.55 5.99
C CYS A 52 -6.10 -1.56 5.61
N ALA A 53 -5.75 -0.46 4.96
CA ALA A 53 -6.69 0.55 4.50
C ALA A 53 -7.67 -0.02 3.46
N HIS A 54 -7.18 -0.85 2.53
CA HIS A 54 -8.03 -1.54 1.57
C HIS A 54 -8.99 -2.53 2.23
N GLN A 55 -8.58 -3.25 3.27
CA GLN A 55 -9.48 -4.09 4.06
C GLN A 55 -10.59 -3.26 4.70
N TYR A 56 -10.26 -2.11 5.30
CA TYR A 56 -11.28 -1.20 5.84
C TYR A 56 -12.17 -0.60 4.76
N PHE A 57 -11.64 -0.28 3.59
CA PHE A 57 -12.44 0.22 2.47
C PHE A 57 -13.49 -0.81 2.05
N ILE A 58 -13.08 -2.07 1.82
CA ILE A 58 -13.98 -3.17 1.46
C ILE A 58 -15.01 -3.41 2.56
N TRP A 59 -14.58 -3.42 3.83
CA TRP A 59 -15.49 -3.59 4.96
C TRP A 59 -16.50 -2.44 5.03
N ASN A 60 -16.05 -1.20 4.90
CA ASN A 60 -16.90 -0.02 4.95
C ASN A 60 -17.96 0.00 3.83
N MET A 61 -17.65 -0.54 2.64
CA MET A 61 -18.62 -0.68 1.55
C MET A 61 -19.75 -1.67 1.88
N LYS A 62 -19.53 -2.60 2.82
CA LYS A 62 -20.51 -3.64 3.22
C LYS A 62 -21.23 -3.29 4.51
N ASP A 63 -20.49 -2.80 5.49
CA ASP A 63 -20.98 -2.40 6.81
C ASP A 63 -20.16 -1.20 7.33
N PRO A 64 -20.58 0.04 7.00
CA PRO A 64 -19.88 1.25 7.42
C PRO A 64 -19.78 1.39 8.94
N GLN A 65 -20.83 0.97 9.67
CA GLN A 65 -20.88 1.16 11.11
C GLN A 65 -19.89 0.24 11.82
N ALA A 66 -19.85 -1.04 11.46
CA ALA A 66 -18.90 -1.99 12.03
C ALA A 66 -17.45 -1.62 11.67
N ALA A 67 -17.19 -1.26 10.41
CA ALA A 67 -15.86 -0.83 9.97
C ALA A 67 -15.36 0.39 10.75
N TRP A 68 -16.23 1.39 10.96
CA TRP A 68 -15.90 2.58 11.74
C TRP A 68 -15.62 2.27 13.21
N GLN A 69 -16.42 1.42 13.85
CA GLN A 69 -16.16 1.01 15.25
C GLN A 69 -14.83 0.28 15.39
N SER A 70 -14.50 -0.60 14.45
CA SER A 70 -13.20 -1.28 14.43
C SER A 70 -12.04 -0.29 14.25
N TYR A 71 -12.16 0.66 13.31
CA TYR A 71 -11.15 1.70 13.10
C TYR A 71 -10.94 2.57 14.34
N LEU A 72 -12.01 2.98 15.03
CA LEU A 72 -11.91 3.70 16.30
C LEU A 72 -11.19 2.88 17.37
N ASN A 73 -11.43 1.56 17.44
CA ASN A 73 -10.67 0.68 18.32
C ASN A 73 -9.19 0.66 17.94
N ALA A 74 -8.87 0.57 16.64
CA ALA A 74 -7.49 0.61 16.16
C ALA A 74 -6.76 1.87 16.63
N CYS A 75 -7.37 3.04 16.47
CA CYS A 75 -6.82 4.32 16.93
C CYS A 75 -6.57 4.36 18.46
N ARG A 76 -7.47 3.76 19.25
CA ARG A 76 -7.32 3.70 20.71
C ARG A 76 -6.24 2.72 21.18
N ARG A 77 -5.93 1.70 20.38
CA ARG A 77 -5.01 0.60 20.71
C ARG A 77 -3.64 0.76 20.06
N ALA A 78 -3.54 1.56 18.99
CA ALA A 78 -2.29 1.86 18.30
C ALA A 78 -1.20 2.33 19.28
N GLY A 79 0.02 1.85 19.08
CA GLY A 79 1.17 2.14 19.94
C GLY A 79 1.16 1.45 21.32
N ARG A 80 0.07 0.77 21.71
CA ARG A 80 -0.01 0.03 22.98
C ARG A 80 0.25 -1.46 22.84
N ILE A 81 0.08 -2.01 21.64
CA ILE A 81 0.27 -3.42 21.33
C ILE A 81 1.01 -3.59 19.99
N PRO A 82 1.67 -4.75 19.77
CA PRO A 82 2.34 -5.03 18.50
C PRO A 82 1.38 -4.99 17.29
N PHE A 83 1.90 -4.63 16.12
CA PHE A 83 1.12 -4.47 14.88
C PHE A 83 0.24 -5.67 14.55
N THR A 84 0.78 -6.89 14.55
CA THR A 84 0.00 -8.10 14.22
C THR A 84 -1.10 -8.40 15.24
N ALA A 85 -0.87 -8.07 16.52
CA ALA A 85 -1.88 -8.18 17.57
C ALA A 85 -3.00 -7.14 17.37
N LEU A 86 -2.64 -5.91 16.98
CA LEU A 86 -3.60 -4.85 16.65
C LEU A 86 -4.52 -5.26 15.50
N LEU A 87 -3.96 -5.82 14.41
CA LEU A 87 -4.75 -6.28 13.28
C LEU A 87 -5.79 -7.32 13.70
N LYS A 88 -5.36 -8.33 14.47
CA LYS A 88 -6.25 -9.37 14.98
C LYS A 88 -7.36 -8.79 15.86
N GLU A 89 -7.02 -7.87 16.76
CA GLU A 89 -8.00 -7.22 17.65
C GLU A 89 -9.03 -6.38 16.88
N CYS A 90 -8.62 -5.79 15.76
CA CYS A 90 -9.48 -5.00 14.88
C CYS A 90 -10.15 -5.81 13.76
N GLY A 91 -10.04 -7.15 13.77
CA GLY A 91 -10.66 -8.00 12.75
C GLY A 91 -10.06 -7.85 11.35
N LEU A 92 -8.83 -7.36 11.24
CA LEU A 92 -8.07 -7.27 9.99
C LEU A 92 -7.19 -8.51 9.82
N ASN A 93 -7.03 -8.94 8.57
CA ASN A 93 -6.07 -9.98 8.21
C ASN A 93 -4.64 -9.42 8.16
N ASN A 94 -3.69 -10.26 8.53
CA ASN A 94 -2.29 -9.92 8.55
C ASN A 94 -1.72 -9.81 7.11
N PRO A 95 -1.14 -8.68 6.70
CA PRO A 95 -0.58 -8.51 5.34
C PRO A 95 0.61 -9.44 5.05
N PHE A 96 1.25 -10.01 6.07
CA PHE A 96 2.32 -10.99 5.92
C PHE A 96 1.81 -12.41 5.67
N GLU A 97 0.52 -12.69 5.92
CA GLU A 97 -0.04 -14.02 5.72
C GLU A 97 -0.32 -14.29 4.23
N PRO A 98 0.08 -15.46 3.70
CA PRO A 98 -0.21 -15.83 2.33
C PRO A 98 -1.70 -15.72 2.01
N GLY A 99 -2.01 -15.07 0.90
CA GLY A 99 -3.37 -14.90 0.41
C GLY A 99 -4.12 -13.67 0.93
N THR A 100 -3.61 -12.94 1.94
CA THR A 100 -4.28 -11.71 2.42
C THR A 100 -4.47 -10.69 1.31
N ILE A 101 -3.41 -10.41 0.54
CA ILE A 101 -3.47 -9.46 -0.59
C ILE A 101 -4.40 -10.00 -1.69
N ALA A 102 -4.26 -11.29 -2.04
CA ALA A 102 -5.07 -11.92 -3.09
C ALA A 102 -6.58 -11.91 -2.78
N ARG A 103 -6.99 -11.91 -1.50
CA ARG A 103 -8.41 -11.82 -1.10
C ARG A 103 -9.00 -10.43 -1.31
N ILE A 104 -8.21 -9.37 -1.15
CA ILE A 104 -8.72 -8.00 -1.29
C ILE A 104 -8.70 -7.51 -2.75
N THR A 105 -7.78 -8.03 -3.57
CA THR A 105 -7.61 -7.58 -4.96
C THR A 105 -8.90 -7.62 -5.79
N PRO A 106 -9.69 -8.72 -5.83
CA PRO A 106 -10.87 -8.78 -6.70
C PRO A 106 -11.94 -7.74 -6.36
N GLU A 107 -12.13 -7.41 -5.08
CA GLU A 107 -13.12 -6.39 -4.68
C GLU A 107 -12.67 -4.97 -5.00
N LEU A 108 -11.35 -4.71 -4.92
CA LEU A 108 -10.79 -3.43 -5.36
C LEU A 108 -10.88 -3.28 -6.88
N GLU A 109 -10.56 -4.33 -7.64
CA GLU A 109 -10.69 -4.34 -9.10
C GLU A 109 -12.14 -4.12 -9.53
N ALA A 110 -13.08 -4.86 -8.93
CA ALA A 110 -14.50 -4.68 -9.20
C ALA A 110 -14.99 -3.25 -8.90
N TYR A 111 -14.51 -2.65 -7.80
CA TYR A 111 -14.79 -1.25 -7.49
C TYR A 111 -14.23 -0.32 -8.58
N MET A 112 -12.96 -0.48 -8.97
CA MET A 112 -12.30 0.36 -9.98
C MET A 112 -12.95 0.22 -11.37
N ASP A 113 -13.37 -0.97 -11.75
CA ASP A 113 -14.04 -1.23 -13.03
C ASP A 113 -15.47 -0.70 -13.06
N GLY A 114 -16.13 -0.62 -11.90
CA GLY A 114 -17.44 0.01 -11.74
C GLY A 114 -17.42 1.53 -11.77
N LEU A 115 -16.25 2.18 -11.74
CA LEU A 115 -16.16 3.63 -11.79
C LEU A 115 -16.52 4.17 -13.18
N ASP A 116 -17.28 5.26 -13.19
CA ASP A 116 -17.51 6.05 -14.39
C ASP A 116 -16.23 6.79 -14.79
N LYS A 117 -15.43 6.14 -15.63
CA LYS A 117 -14.12 6.64 -16.09
C LYS A 117 -14.24 7.98 -16.85
N SER A 118 -15.43 8.35 -17.35
CA SER A 118 -15.63 9.63 -18.03
C SER A 118 -15.59 10.83 -17.07
N LYS A 119 -15.80 10.60 -15.76
CA LYS A 119 -15.76 11.63 -14.71
C LYS A 119 -14.40 11.72 -14.00
N ILE A 120 -13.47 10.85 -14.35
CA ILE A 120 -12.13 10.78 -13.79
C ILE A 120 -11.17 11.22 -14.90
N HIS A 121 -10.90 12.53 -14.95
CA HIS A 121 -9.97 13.15 -15.89
C HIS A 121 -8.55 13.16 -15.32
#